data_AF-A0A1Q7WDG2-F1
#
_entry.id   AF-A0A1Q7WDG2-F1
#
_cell.length_a   1.000
_cell.length_b   1.000
_cell.length_c   1.000
_cell.angle_alpha   90.00
_cell.angle_beta   90.00
_cell.angle_gamma   90.00
#
_symmetry.space_group_name_H-M   'P 1'
#
loop_
_entity.id
_entity.type
_entity.pdbx_description
1 polymer ?
#
loop_
_entity_poly.entity_id
_entity_poly.type
_entity_poly.pdbx_seq_one_letter_code
_entity_poly.pdbx_strand_id
1 'polypeptide(L)'
;MTVRRDGVRIEKYWALDAEREIRMKSDAEYAAAFREIFTEAVRCRLRSAFPVGSMLSGGLDSSSIVCVARRLLAQNGGQPLHTFSAGFDDVPEADERRYVEAVLAGGGVAPHFVDATCLSPLVELDRLLAQQDEPFYAPNLFLHDAIHRAAAASGMRLVLDGLDGDTTVSHGLGYLHELVRRGRWVQLARHIKALGARLGRPVAPIWRGQVLAPFLPSMAHRAWASVRGRRAPGGVPFVRADFARRIQLAGRAAADRARWCVPWLTERQEHHCRLTTGLIPFVLEVADRSAAACGVEARYPFFDKRLAELCLAFPPGQKLRDGWTRFVLRRAMQDILPSDVTWRAGKADLGPNFTRRLGGPLPPELAAAVLDRGAMIREYVDGAAFEALLPTPRGEAPPPDPMSAWRLVSLGRWLETNAQGSPITGGSRHEDEVSGPRDSGRARPPAHASPVCEP
;
A
#
# COMPACT_ATOMS: atom_id res chain seq x y z
N MET A 1 23.10 2.70 -13.69
CA MET A 1 24.39 3.09 -13.08
C MET A 1 25.47 2.28 -13.75
N THR A 2 26.52 2.93 -14.24
CA THR A 2 27.69 2.26 -14.79
C THR A 2 28.85 2.54 -13.84
N VAL A 3 29.39 1.47 -13.25
CA VAL A 3 30.56 1.54 -12.38
C VAL A 3 31.77 1.16 -13.21
N ARG A 4 32.77 2.06 -13.27
CA ARG A 4 34.05 1.85 -13.93
C ARG A 4 35.17 2.08 -12.91
N ARG A 5 36.39 1.66 -13.24
CA ARG A 5 37.57 1.86 -12.37
C ARG A 5 37.84 3.34 -12.07
N ASP A 6 37.48 4.23 -12.99
CA ASP A 6 37.67 5.68 -12.92
C ASP A 6 36.47 6.43 -12.33
N GLY A 7 35.36 5.75 -12.01
CA GLY A 7 34.22 6.37 -11.31
C GLY A 7 32.86 5.75 -11.59
N VAL A 8 31.83 6.45 -11.12
CA VAL A 8 30.43 6.04 -11.25
C VAL A 8 29.69 7.02 -12.13
N ARG A 9 29.02 6.53 -13.18
CA ARG A 9 28.11 7.31 -14.03
C ARG A 9 26.66 6.92 -13.74
N ILE A 10 25.84 7.89 -13.38
CA ILE A 10 24.40 7.70 -13.15
C ILE A 10 23.65 8.34 -14.32
N GLU A 11 22.87 7.54 -15.04
CA GLU A 11 22.03 8.01 -16.14
C GLU A 11 20.62 7.47 -16.00
N LYS A 12 19.65 8.30 -16.37
CA LYS A 12 18.24 7.91 -16.44
C LYS A 12 17.99 7.20 -17.77
N TYR A 13 17.70 5.91 -17.72
CA TYR A 13 17.40 5.10 -18.91
C TYR A 13 15.92 5.11 -19.31
N TRP A 14 15.05 5.59 -18.43
CA TRP A 14 13.61 5.62 -18.64
C TRP A 14 12.93 6.72 -17.82
N ALA A 15 11.90 7.32 -18.39
CA ALA A 15 10.98 8.24 -17.74
C ALA A 15 9.58 8.06 -18.35
N LEU A 16 8.53 8.29 -17.54
CA LEU A 16 7.18 8.40 -18.06
C LEU A 16 7.07 9.66 -18.93
N ASP A 17 6.45 9.51 -20.10
CA ASP A 17 6.14 10.64 -20.97
C ASP A 17 4.81 11.26 -20.53
N ALA A 18 4.91 12.42 -19.86
CA ALA A 18 3.75 13.17 -19.38
C ALA A 18 2.96 13.88 -20.50
N GLU A 19 3.50 13.95 -21.72
CA GLU A 19 2.89 14.66 -22.85
C GLU A 19 2.19 13.71 -23.84
N ARG A 20 2.55 12.43 -23.83
CA ARG A 20 1.93 11.41 -24.69
C ARG A 20 0.44 11.27 -24.42
N GLU A 21 -0.37 11.41 -25.46
CA GLU A 21 -1.81 11.10 -25.46
C GLU A 21 -2.13 10.15 -26.61
N ILE A 22 -2.95 9.13 -26.33
CA ILE A 22 -3.46 8.22 -27.37
C ILE A 22 -4.97 8.39 -27.58
N ARG A 23 -5.34 8.52 -28.86
CA ARG A 23 -6.73 8.61 -29.31
C ARG A 23 -7.11 7.38 -30.11
N MET A 24 -8.03 6.59 -29.56
CA MET A 24 -8.60 5.41 -30.21
C MET A 24 -10.03 5.71 -30.68
N LYS A 25 -10.53 4.92 -31.62
CA LYS A 25 -11.81 5.21 -32.31
C LYS A 25 -13.02 4.96 -31.43
N SER A 26 -12.88 4.08 -30.44
CA SER A 26 -13.98 3.70 -29.55
C SER A 26 -13.47 3.29 -28.17
N ASP A 27 -14.36 3.30 -27.19
CA ASP A 27 -14.07 2.75 -25.87
C ASP A 27 -13.76 1.25 -25.89
N ALA A 28 -14.30 0.51 -26.87
CA ALA A 28 -14.01 -0.91 -27.02
C ALA A 28 -12.53 -1.13 -27.38
N GLU A 29 -11.97 -0.27 -28.24
CA GLU A 29 -10.53 -0.30 -28.57
C GLU A 29 -9.67 0.04 -27.35
N TYR A 30 -10.05 1.04 -26.55
CA TYR A 30 -9.36 1.36 -25.29
C TYR A 30 -9.37 0.18 -24.31
N ALA A 31 -10.53 -0.45 -24.12
CA ALA A 31 -10.68 -1.61 -23.26
C ALA A 31 -9.88 -2.83 -23.77
N ALA A 32 -9.86 -3.05 -25.10
CA ALA A 32 -9.08 -4.12 -25.72
C ALA A 32 -7.57 -3.92 -25.53
N ALA A 33 -7.07 -2.71 -25.79
CA ALA A 33 -5.66 -2.38 -25.60
C ALA A 33 -5.21 -2.50 -24.14
N PHE A 34 -6.05 -2.05 -23.20
CA PHE A 34 -5.80 -2.28 -21.78
C PHE A 34 -5.75 -3.77 -21.45
N ARG A 35 -6.77 -4.53 -21.89
CA ARG A 35 -6.87 -5.98 -21.63
C ARG A 35 -5.66 -6.73 -22.18
N GLU A 36 -5.20 -6.39 -23.37
CA GLU A 36 -4.03 -6.98 -24.01
C GLU A 36 -2.76 -6.77 -23.17
N ILE A 37 -2.42 -5.51 -22.88
CA ILE A 37 -1.21 -5.17 -22.12
C ILE A 37 -1.29 -5.68 -20.68
N PHE A 38 -2.45 -5.61 -20.04
CA PHE A 38 -2.64 -6.15 -18.68
C PHE A 38 -2.51 -7.68 -18.65
N THR A 39 -3.10 -8.37 -19.64
CA THR A 39 -2.98 -9.83 -19.74
C THR A 39 -1.52 -10.24 -19.93
N GLU A 40 -0.78 -9.51 -20.76
CA GLU A 40 0.65 -9.74 -20.96
C GLU A 40 1.46 -9.42 -19.70
N ALA A 41 1.14 -8.34 -18.98
CA ALA A 41 1.77 -8.01 -17.70
C ALA A 41 1.61 -9.12 -16.65
N VAL A 42 0.42 -9.73 -16.58
CA VAL A 42 0.15 -10.90 -15.73
C VAL A 42 0.92 -12.12 -16.24
N ARG A 43 0.85 -12.43 -17.55
CA ARG A 43 1.56 -13.56 -18.17
C ARG A 43 3.06 -13.54 -17.89
N CYS A 44 3.73 -12.40 -18.04
CA CYS A 44 5.16 -12.26 -17.74
C CYS A 44 5.49 -12.61 -16.28
N ARG A 45 4.57 -12.35 -15.35
CA ARG A 45 4.76 -12.58 -13.91
C ARG A 45 4.35 -13.98 -13.44
N LEU A 46 3.64 -14.74 -14.26
CA LEU A 46 3.31 -16.14 -13.99
C LEU A 46 4.49 -17.10 -14.22
N ARG A 47 5.58 -16.66 -14.85
CA ARG A 47 6.74 -17.51 -15.14
C ARG A 47 7.41 -17.97 -13.84
N SER A 48 7.21 -19.23 -13.48
CA SER A 48 7.70 -19.84 -12.25
C SER A 48 7.92 -21.34 -12.45
N ALA A 49 8.92 -21.90 -11.77
CA ALA A 49 9.09 -23.35 -11.64
C ALA A 49 8.26 -23.94 -10.47
N PHE A 50 7.60 -23.09 -9.70
CA PHE A 50 6.82 -23.42 -8.51
C PHE A 50 5.36 -22.98 -8.69
N PRO A 51 4.43 -23.55 -7.91
CA PRO A 51 3.06 -23.06 -7.87
C PRO A 51 2.99 -21.55 -7.60
N VAL A 52 2.00 -20.90 -8.19
CA VAL A 52 1.81 -19.45 -8.12
C VAL A 52 0.67 -19.13 -7.15
N GLY A 53 0.96 -18.27 -6.18
CA GLY A 53 -0.04 -17.64 -5.33
C GLY A 53 -0.50 -16.29 -5.88
N SER A 54 -1.64 -15.80 -5.40
CA SER A 54 -2.11 -14.44 -5.62
C SER A 54 -2.87 -13.94 -4.40
N MET A 55 -2.62 -12.72 -3.97
CA MET A 55 -3.45 -12.07 -2.97
C MET A 55 -4.82 -11.75 -3.58
N LEU A 56 -5.89 -11.97 -2.82
CA LEU A 56 -7.27 -11.71 -3.25
C LEU A 56 -8.01 -10.95 -2.14
N SER A 57 -8.22 -9.65 -2.37
CA SER A 57 -9.02 -8.81 -1.45
C SER A 57 -10.50 -8.77 -1.83
N GLY A 58 -10.87 -9.19 -3.04
CA GLY A 58 -12.20 -8.92 -3.61
C GLY A 58 -12.33 -7.52 -4.22
N GLY A 59 -11.31 -6.67 -4.07
CA GLY A 59 -11.18 -5.41 -4.81
C GLY A 59 -10.97 -5.61 -6.32
N LEU A 60 -11.28 -4.59 -7.11
CA LEU A 60 -11.19 -4.61 -8.58
C LEU A 60 -9.79 -5.05 -9.07
N ASP A 61 -8.73 -4.57 -8.44
CA ASP A 61 -7.36 -4.76 -8.90
C ASP A 61 -6.89 -6.21 -8.67
N SER A 62 -6.95 -6.72 -7.43
CA SER A 62 -6.56 -8.11 -7.11
C SER A 62 -7.43 -9.13 -7.85
N SER A 63 -8.73 -8.88 -7.96
CA SER A 63 -9.65 -9.78 -8.68
C SER A 63 -9.31 -9.82 -10.17
N SER A 64 -8.93 -8.68 -10.78
CA SER A 64 -8.50 -8.64 -12.19
C SER A 64 -7.28 -9.52 -12.42
N ILE A 65 -6.30 -9.45 -11.51
CA ILE A 65 -5.11 -10.31 -11.55
C ILE A 65 -5.52 -11.78 -11.45
N VAL A 66 -6.30 -12.16 -10.43
CA VAL A 66 -6.72 -13.55 -10.18
C VAL A 66 -7.46 -14.12 -11.38
N CYS A 67 -8.45 -13.39 -11.92
CA CYS A 67 -9.27 -13.90 -13.01
C CYS A 67 -8.49 -14.03 -14.33
N VAL A 68 -7.55 -13.12 -14.61
CA VAL A 68 -6.66 -13.25 -15.77
C VAL A 68 -5.65 -14.38 -15.55
N ALA A 69 -5.03 -14.45 -14.38
CA ALA A 69 -4.03 -15.45 -14.04
C ALA A 69 -4.58 -16.87 -14.12
N ARG A 70 -5.75 -17.14 -13.50
CA ARG A 70 -6.38 -18.47 -13.56
C ARG A 70 -6.70 -18.91 -15.00
N ARG A 71 -7.12 -17.96 -15.86
CA ARG A 71 -7.44 -18.27 -17.26
C ARG A 71 -6.18 -18.65 -18.03
N LEU A 72 -5.08 -17.91 -17.83
CA LEU A 72 -3.79 -18.22 -18.45
C LEU A 72 -3.21 -19.56 -17.97
N LEU A 73 -3.35 -19.87 -16.67
CA LEU A 73 -2.92 -21.15 -16.12
C LEU A 73 -3.75 -22.31 -16.67
N ALA A 74 -5.08 -22.17 -16.71
CA ALA A 74 -5.98 -23.19 -17.27
C ALA A 74 -5.68 -23.48 -18.75
N GLN A 75 -5.39 -22.45 -19.55
CA GLN A 75 -5.02 -22.60 -20.97
C GLN A 75 -3.74 -23.41 -21.19
N ASN A 76 -2.82 -23.40 -20.22
CA ASN A 76 -1.54 -24.10 -20.29
C ASN A 76 -1.56 -25.45 -19.56
N GLY A 77 -2.74 -25.94 -19.13
CA GLY A 77 -2.84 -27.16 -18.31
C GLY A 77 -2.14 -27.05 -16.95
N GLY A 78 -1.96 -25.83 -16.45
CA GLY A 78 -1.27 -25.55 -15.20
C GLY A 78 -2.10 -25.92 -13.97
N GLN A 79 -1.44 -25.91 -12.81
CA GLN A 79 -2.12 -26.10 -11.53
C GLN A 79 -3.08 -24.93 -11.22
N PRO A 80 -4.10 -25.16 -10.38
CA PRO A 80 -4.97 -24.09 -9.89
C PRO A 80 -4.16 -22.95 -9.27
N LEU A 81 -4.61 -21.71 -9.47
CA LEU A 81 -4.00 -20.55 -8.84
C LEU A 81 -4.29 -20.58 -7.34
N HIS A 82 -3.27 -20.57 -6.48
CA HIS A 82 -3.49 -20.43 -5.04
C HIS A 82 -3.88 -18.98 -4.73
N THR A 83 -4.92 -18.78 -3.92
CA THR A 83 -5.36 -17.43 -3.54
C THR A 83 -5.33 -17.24 -2.03
N PHE A 84 -4.90 -16.08 -1.57
CA PHE A 84 -4.78 -15.76 -0.15
C PHE A 84 -5.60 -14.51 0.18
N SER A 85 -6.57 -14.65 1.09
CA SER A 85 -7.50 -13.58 1.46
C SER A 85 -7.52 -13.39 2.97
N ALA A 86 -7.57 -12.13 3.44
CA ALA A 86 -7.79 -11.84 4.85
C ALA A 86 -9.29 -11.86 5.18
N GLY A 87 -9.67 -12.53 6.27
CA GLY A 87 -11.03 -12.53 6.81
C GLY A 87 -11.15 -11.66 8.05
N PHE A 88 -12.23 -10.89 8.17
CA PHE A 88 -12.47 -9.96 9.28
C PHE A 88 -13.85 -10.26 9.92
N ASP A 89 -13.90 -11.15 10.91
CA ASP A 89 -15.18 -11.55 11.53
C ASP A 89 -15.75 -10.50 12.48
N ASP A 90 -14.92 -9.67 13.10
CA ASP A 90 -15.30 -8.68 14.10
C ASP A 90 -15.22 -7.22 13.60
N VAL A 91 -14.92 -7.01 12.31
CA VAL A 91 -14.84 -5.68 11.66
C VAL A 91 -15.58 -5.70 10.31
N PRO A 92 -16.92 -5.54 10.30
CA PRO A 92 -17.73 -5.61 9.08
C PRO A 92 -17.34 -4.59 8.00
N GLU A 93 -16.78 -3.42 8.39
CA GLU A 93 -16.34 -2.38 7.45
C GLU A 93 -15.14 -2.78 6.59
N ALA A 94 -14.35 -3.74 7.09
CA ALA A 94 -13.18 -4.31 6.42
C ALA A 94 -13.52 -5.61 5.66
N ASP A 95 -14.71 -6.18 5.88
CA ASP A 95 -15.07 -7.48 5.32
C ASP A 95 -15.44 -7.40 3.83
N GLU A 96 -14.60 -8.02 3.00
CA GLU A 96 -14.79 -8.11 1.55
C GLU A 96 -15.15 -9.53 1.08
N ARG A 97 -15.46 -10.46 2.00
CA ARG A 97 -15.70 -11.88 1.70
C ARG A 97 -16.71 -12.10 0.58
N ARG A 98 -17.81 -11.36 0.56
CA ARG A 98 -18.81 -11.44 -0.53
C ARG A 98 -18.17 -11.30 -1.93
N TYR A 99 -17.23 -10.37 -2.09
CA TYR A 99 -16.57 -10.13 -3.37
C TYR A 99 -15.49 -11.17 -3.67
N VAL A 100 -14.78 -11.63 -2.63
CA VAL A 100 -13.85 -12.77 -2.72
C VAL A 100 -14.60 -14.01 -3.20
N GLU A 101 -15.67 -14.39 -2.52
CA GLU A 101 -16.53 -15.53 -2.85
C GLU A 101 -17.07 -15.46 -4.29
N ALA A 102 -17.48 -14.27 -4.76
CA ALA A 102 -17.91 -14.09 -6.14
C ALA A 102 -16.80 -14.43 -7.15
N VAL A 103 -15.54 -14.13 -6.85
CA VAL A 103 -14.38 -14.51 -7.68
C VAL A 103 -14.12 -16.02 -7.59
N LEU A 104 -14.16 -16.58 -6.38
CA LEU A 104 -13.93 -18.01 -6.12
C LEU A 104 -14.98 -18.91 -6.79
N ALA A 105 -16.24 -18.46 -6.86
CA ALA A 105 -17.33 -19.18 -7.52
C ALA A 105 -17.06 -19.48 -9.02
N GLY A 106 -16.17 -18.70 -9.66
CA GLY A 106 -15.73 -18.98 -11.02
C GLY A 106 -14.74 -20.15 -11.18
N GLY A 107 -14.32 -20.78 -10.08
CA GLY A 107 -13.41 -21.93 -10.07
C GLY A 107 -11.98 -21.59 -10.52
N GLY A 108 -11.18 -22.65 -10.77
CA GLY A 108 -9.79 -22.55 -11.25
C GLY A 108 -8.80 -22.00 -10.22
N VAL A 109 -9.17 -21.99 -8.94
CA VAL A 109 -8.39 -21.44 -7.82
C VAL A 109 -8.40 -22.38 -6.63
N ALA A 110 -7.35 -22.32 -5.80
CA ALA A 110 -7.25 -22.99 -4.50
C ALA A 110 -7.22 -21.92 -3.39
N PRO A 111 -8.34 -21.65 -2.71
CA PRO A 111 -8.44 -20.56 -1.73
C PRO A 111 -7.82 -20.90 -0.38
N HIS A 112 -7.17 -19.91 0.21
CA HIS A 112 -6.62 -19.89 1.57
C HIS A 112 -7.11 -18.63 2.26
N PHE A 113 -7.61 -18.77 3.49
CA PHE A 113 -8.08 -17.65 4.30
C PHE A 113 -7.16 -17.46 5.50
N VAL A 114 -6.77 -16.20 5.72
CA VAL A 114 -6.00 -15.77 6.89
C VAL A 114 -6.96 -15.03 7.80
N ASP A 115 -7.12 -15.54 9.02
CA ASP A 115 -7.91 -14.88 10.03
C ASP A 115 -7.21 -13.60 10.52
N ALA A 116 -7.75 -12.44 10.16
CA ALA A 116 -7.23 -11.15 10.57
C ALA A 116 -7.72 -10.70 11.95
N THR A 117 -8.64 -11.43 12.58
CA THR A 117 -9.14 -11.11 13.91
C THR A 117 -8.09 -11.31 15.00
N CYS A 118 -7.22 -12.30 14.80
CA CYS A 118 -6.11 -12.62 15.69
C CYS A 118 -4.84 -11.76 15.43
N LEU A 119 -4.86 -10.88 14.43
CA LEU A 119 -3.70 -10.12 14.00
C LEU A 119 -3.67 -8.72 14.60
N SER A 120 -2.49 -8.30 15.08
CA SER A 120 -2.28 -6.96 15.64
C SER A 120 -0.98 -6.34 15.13
N PRO A 121 -0.96 -5.01 14.86
CA PRO A 121 0.27 -4.31 14.52
C PRO A 121 1.29 -4.28 15.69
N LEU A 122 0.88 -4.62 16.92
CA LEU A 122 1.72 -4.53 18.13
C LEU A 122 2.41 -5.84 18.51
N VAL A 123 1.83 -7.01 18.19
CA VAL A 123 2.28 -8.32 18.72
C VAL A 123 3.59 -8.81 18.10
N GLU A 124 3.83 -8.52 16.82
CA GLU A 124 5.07 -8.94 16.12
C GLU A 124 5.89 -7.75 15.62
N LEU A 125 5.76 -6.61 16.30
CA LEU A 125 6.39 -5.37 15.89
C LEU A 125 7.92 -5.51 15.77
N ASP A 126 8.57 -6.21 16.71
CA ASP A 126 10.03 -6.39 16.68
C ASP A 126 10.50 -7.19 15.47
N ARG A 127 9.74 -8.24 15.10
CA ARG A 127 10.03 -9.03 13.91
C ARG A 127 9.88 -8.16 12.66
N LEU A 128 8.79 -7.41 12.56
CA LEU A 128 8.56 -6.51 11.42
C LEU A 128 9.63 -5.42 11.34
N LEU A 129 10.03 -4.80 12.45
CA LEU A 129 11.11 -3.81 12.48
C LEU A 129 12.45 -4.42 12.07
N ALA A 130 12.78 -5.62 12.53
CA ALA A 130 14.00 -6.33 12.13
C ALA A 130 14.02 -6.67 10.63
N GLN A 131 12.86 -7.00 10.04
CA GLN A 131 12.74 -7.24 8.60
C GLN A 131 12.91 -5.97 7.77
N GLN A 132 12.43 -4.84 8.29
CA GLN A 132 12.43 -3.57 7.57
C GLN A 132 13.73 -2.78 7.73
N ASP A 133 14.48 -3.03 8.82
CA ASP A 133 15.70 -2.32 9.24
C ASP A 133 15.50 -0.82 9.54
N GLU A 134 14.26 -0.33 9.42
CA GLU A 134 13.85 1.05 9.68
C GLU A 134 12.39 1.12 10.16
N PRO A 135 11.98 2.21 10.85
CA PRO A 135 10.57 2.46 11.11
C PRO A 135 9.82 2.69 9.80
N PHE A 136 8.67 2.04 9.64
CA PHE A 136 7.89 2.08 8.41
C PHE A 136 6.52 2.74 8.60
N TYR A 137 6.02 3.35 7.53
CA TYR A 137 4.70 4.00 7.55
C TYR A 137 3.54 3.01 7.47
N ALA A 138 3.69 1.90 6.73
CA ALA A 138 2.63 1.00 6.32
C ALA A 138 1.89 0.34 7.52
N PRO A 139 0.72 0.86 7.94
CA PRO A 139 0.08 0.43 9.19
C PRO A 139 -0.51 -0.97 9.10
N ASN A 140 -0.79 -1.45 7.88
CA ASN A 140 -1.36 -2.77 7.60
C ASN A 140 -0.30 -3.80 7.19
N LEU A 141 1.01 -3.51 7.35
CA LEU A 141 2.06 -4.45 6.97
C LEU A 141 1.92 -5.81 7.68
N PHE A 142 1.43 -5.81 8.92
CA PHE A 142 1.16 -7.02 9.69
C PHE A 142 0.15 -7.98 9.00
N LEU A 143 -0.82 -7.44 8.24
CA LEU A 143 -1.75 -8.26 7.43
C LEU A 143 -1.05 -8.86 6.22
N HIS A 144 -0.25 -8.05 5.51
CA HIS A 144 0.53 -8.52 4.35
C HIS A 144 1.52 -9.61 4.77
N ASP A 145 2.25 -9.41 5.87
CA ASP A 145 3.17 -10.40 6.41
C ASP A 145 2.46 -11.70 6.79
N ALA A 146 1.29 -11.65 7.45
CA ALA A 146 0.52 -12.85 7.75
C ALA A 146 0.09 -13.61 6.49
N ILE A 147 -0.29 -12.90 5.43
CA ILE A 147 -0.58 -13.49 4.12
C ILE A 147 0.67 -14.10 3.49
N HIS A 148 1.82 -13.44 3.55
CA HIS A 148 3.08 -13.98 3.05
C HIS A 148 3.50 -15.26 3.80
N ARG A 149 3.34 -15.31 5.13
CA ARG A 149 3.59 -16.51 5.92
C ARG A 149 2.64 -17.65 5.55
N ALA A 150 1.34 -17.36 5.39
CA ALA A 150 0.37 -18.36 4.93
C ALA A 150 0.71 -18.90 3.54
N ALA A 151 1.17 -18.02 2.64
CA ALA A 151 1.64 -18.41 1.31
C ALA A 151 2.87 -19.31 1.37
N ALA A 152 3.89 -18.93 2.16
CA ALA A 152 5.09 -19.73 2.37
C ALA A 152 4.77 -21.11 2.98
N ALA A 153 3.90 -21.15 3.99
CA ALA A 153 3.45 -22.38 4.63
C ALA A 153 2.67 -23.30 3.65
N SER A 154 2.01 -22.71 2.66
CA SER A 154 1.33 -23.43 1.58
C SER A 154 2.26 -23.84 0.43
N GLY A 155 3.59 -23.65 0.59
CA GLY A 155 4.59 -24.02 -0.41
C GLY A 155 4.75 -23.02 -1.57
N MET A 156 4.17 -21.83 -1.46
CA MET A 156 4.33 -20.80 -2.49
C MET A 156 5.70 -20.13 -2.35
N ARG A 157 6.36 -19.93 -3.49
CA ARG A 157 7.58 -19.10 -3.57
C ARG A 157 7.32 -17.76 -4.26
N LEU A 158 6.11 -17.59 -4.80
CA LEU A 158 5.72 -16.44 -5.58
C LEU A 158 4.27 -16.11 -5.29
N VAL A 159 3.99 -14.83 -5.04
CA VAL A 159 2.64 -14.28 -4.94
C VAL A 159 2.46 -13.10 -5.86
N LEU A 160 1.34 -13.05 -6.58
CA LEU A 160 0.91 -11.86 -7.29
C LEU A 160 0.17 -10.92 -6.32
N ASP A 161 0.41 -9.62 -6.43
CA ASP A 161 -0.27 -8.60 -5.64
C ASP A 161 -0.81 -7.46 -6.54
N GLY A 162 -2.01 -6.98 -6.21
CA GLY A 162 -2.69 -5.85 -6.83
C GLY A 162 -2.36 -4.49 -6.19
N LEU A 163 -1.34 -4.43 -5.32
CA LEU A 163 -0.85 -3.23 -4.66
C LEU A 163 -0.84 -2.01 -5.60
N ASP A 164 -1.58 -0.98 -5.19
CA ASP A 164 -1.65 0.36 -5.82
C ASP A 164 -1.94 0.34 -7.34
N GLY A 165 -2.70 -0.66 -7.80
CA GLY A 165 -3.20 -0.71 -9.17
C GLY A 165 -4.11 0.47 -9.52
N ASP A 166 -4.74 1.07 -8.53
CA ASP A 166 -5.57 2.26 -8.70
C ASP A 166 -4.78 3.54 -8.95
N THR A 167 -3.55 3.66 -8.45
CA THR A 167 -2.63 4.72 -8.86
C THR A 167 -2.13 4.51 -10.28
N THR A 168 -1.91 3.26 -10.72
CA THR A 168 -1.51 2.92 -12.11
C THR A 168 -2.59 3.25 -13.14
N VAL A 169 -3.85 2.92 -12.84
CA VAL A 169 -4.97 3.17 -13.78
C VAL A 169 -5.52 4.60 -13.63
N SER A 170 -5.34 5.19 -12.44
CA SER A 170 -5.96 6.42 -11.96
C SER A 170 -7.47 6.34 -11.78
N HIS A 171 -7.95 6.95 -10.68
CA HIS A 171 -9.37 7.18 -10.45
C HIS A 171 -9.97 8.24 -11.39
N GLY A 172 -9.15 9.07 -12.02
CA GLY A 172 -9.59 10.11 -12.96
C GLY A 172 -10.08 11.40 -12.31
N LEU A 173 -9.79 11.65 -11.03
CA LEU A 173 -10.34 12.79 -10.29
C LEU A 173 -9.79 14.14 -10.77
N GLY A 174 -8.57 14.19 -11.30
CA GLY A 174 -8.01 15.38 -11.93
C GLY A 174 -8.80 15.83 -13.15
N TYR A 175 -9.64 14.95 -13.73
CA TYR A 175 -10.57 15.35 -14.79
C TYR A 175 -11.60 16.39 -14.30
N LEU A 176 -11.98 16.32 -13.02
CA LEU A 176 -12.88 17.31 -12.43
C LEU A 176 -12.21 18.70 -12.42
N HIS A 177 -10.91 18.76 -12.10
CA HIS A 177 -10.13 20.00 -12.18
C HIS A 177 -10.07 20.55 -13.61
N GLU A 178 -9.88 19.69 -14.63
CA GLU A 178 -9.91 20.11 -16.03
C GLU A 178 -11.26 20.70 -16.44
N LEU A 179 -12.37 20.12 -15.99
CA LEU A 179 -13.71 20.60 -16.29
C LEU A 179 -13.95 21.99 -15.68
N VAL A 180 -13.46 22.22 -14.46
CA VAL A 180 -13.49 23.55 -13.81
C VAL A 180 -12.67 24.54 -14.64
N ARG A 181 -11.42 24.22 -14.97
CA ARG A 181 -10.53 25.11 -15.76
C ARG A 181 -11.09 25.47 -17.12
N ARG A 182 -11.81 24.54 -17.77
CA ARG A 182 -12.44 24.73 -19.08
C ARG A 182 -13.85 25.33 -19.01
N GLY A 183 -14.35 25.66 -17.81
CA GLY A 183 -15.70 26.21 -17.63
C GLY A 183 -16.84 25.24 -18.00
N ARG A 184 -16.60 23.92 -18.00
CA ARG A 184 -17.59 22.89 -18.38
C ARG A 184 -18.46 22.47 -17.18
N TRP A 185 -19.14 23.45 -16.58
CA TRP A 185 -19.90 23.28 -15.33
C TRP A 185 -21.00 22.22 -15.37
N VAL A 186 -21.70 22.09 -16.50
CA VAL A 186 -22.76 21.08 -16.66
C VAL A 186 -22.17 19.66 -16.63
N GLN A 187 -21.05 19.43 -17.31
CA GLN A 187 -20.36 18.13 -17.29
C GLN A 187 -19.81 17.84 -15.90
N LEU A 188 -19.20 18.83 -15.25
CA LEU A 188 -18.70 18.71 -13.88
C LEU A 188 -19.80 18.28 -12.92
N ALA A 189 -20.94 18.97 -12.93
CA ALA A 189 -22.07 18.65 -12.06
C ALA A 189 -22.63 17.24 -12.31
N ARG A 190 -22.69 16.81 -13.58
CA ARG A 190 -23.08 15.42 -13.93
C ARG A 190 -22.11 14.40 -13.35
N HIS A 191 -20.80 14.60 -13.53
CA HIS A 191 -19.79 13.69 -12.99
C HIS A 191 -19.81 13.63 -11.46
N ILE A 192 -19.91 14.77 -10.76
CA ILE A 192 -19.97 14.80 -9.30
C ILE A 192 -21.25 14.14 -8.78
N LYS A 193 -22.41 14.43 -9.41
CA LYS A 193 -23.68 13.78 -9.06
C LYS A 193 -23.60 12.27 -9.23
N ALA A 194 -23.08 11.82 -10.37
CA ALA A 194 -22.93 10.41 -10.65
C ALA A 194 -21.94 9.75 -9.67
N LEU A 195 -20.80 10.38 -9.37
CA LEU A 195 -19.83 9.87 -8.40
C LEU A 195 -20.44 9.73 -7.00
N GLY A 196 -21.18 10.75 -6.54
CA GLY A 196 -21.91 10.68 -5.26
C GLY A 196 -22.93 9.54 -5.23
N ALA A 197 -23.70 9.36 -6.30
CA ALA A 197 -24.66 8.27 -6.44
C ALA A 197 -23.99 6.89 -6.41
N ARG A 198 -22.85 6.70 -7.10
CA ARG A 198 -22.12 5.43 -7.09
C ARG A 198 -21.52 5.12 -5.71
N LEU A 199 -20.92 6.11 -5.05
CA LEU A 199 -20.29 5.93 -3.75
C LEU A 199 -21.29 5.88 -2.58
N GLY A 200 -22.58 6.14 -2.82
CA GLY A 200 -23.57 6.31 -1.75
C GLY A 200 -23.26 7.49 -0.83
N ARG A 201 -22.59 8.54 -1.36
CA ARG A 201 -22.12 9.68 -0.58
C ARG A 201 -22.79 10.98 -1.04
N PRO A 202 -23.09 11.91 -0.12
CA PRO A 202 -23.55 13.25 -0.49
C PRO A 202 -22.55 13.94 -1.43
N VAL A 203 -23.07 14.77 -2.35
CA VAL A 203 -22.24 15.49 -3.32
C VAL A 203 -21.45 16.64 -2.68
N ALA A 204 -21.93 17.21 -1.57
CA ALA A 204 -21.33 18.40 -0.96
C ALA A 204 -19.87 18.20 -0.50
N PRO A 205 -19.50 17.08 0.17
CA PRO A 205 -18.09 16.77 0.45
C PRO A 205 -17.23 16.65 -0.81
N ILE A 206 -17.76 16.09 -1.90
CA ILE A 206 -17.05 15.93 -3.18
C ILE A 206 -16.80 17.31 -3.80
N TRP A 207 -17.84 18.17 -3.86
CA TRP A 207 -17.70 19.57 -4.31
C TRP A 207 -16.67 20.33 -3.47
N ARG A 208 -16.75 20.21 -2.14
CA ARG A 208 -15.79 20.87 -1.26
C ARG A 208 -14.36 20.40 -1.50
N GLY A 209 -14.13 19.09 -1.61
CA GLY A 209 -12.78 18.53 -1.76
C GLY A 209 -12.18 18.66 -3.16
N GLN A 210 -12.99 18.52 -4.21
CA GLN A 210 -12.51 18.45 -5.60
C GLN A 210 -12.68 19.76 -6.38
N VAL A 211 -13.56 20.65 -5.92
CA VAL A 211 -13.80 21.92 -6.61
C VAL A 211 -13.35 23.10 -5.75
N LEU A 212 -13.80 23.19 -4.49
CA LEU A 212 -13.52 24.35 -3.64
C LEU A 212 -12.14 24.33 -2.98
N ALA A 213 -11.70 23.19 -2.46
CA ALA A 213 -10.43 23.09 -1.73
C ALA A 213 -9.21 23.51 -2.57
N PRO A 214 -9.12 23.19 -3.88
CA PRO A 214 -8.05 23.72 -4.73
C PRO A 214 -8.04 25.26 -4.89
N PHE A 215 -9.16 25.95 -4.62
CA PHE A 215 -9.23 27.41 -4.62
C PHE A 215 -8.81 28.05 -3.29
N LEU A 216 -8.78 27.30 -2.17
CA LEU A 216 -8.42 27.88 -0.88
C LEU A 216 -6.89 28.06 -0.81
N PRO A 217 -6.38 29.29 -0.57
CA PRO A 217 -4.98 29.49 -0.25
C PRO A 217 -4.56 28.58 0.90
N SER A 218 -3.32 28.09 0.91
CA SER A 218 -2.79 27.23 1.98
C SER A 218 -2.98 27.82 3.38
N MET A 219 -2.98 29.17 3.49
CA MET A 219 -3.33 29.90 4.72
C MET A 219 -4.78 29.71 5.16
N ALA A 220 -5.74 29.75 4.23
CA ALA A 220 -7.15 29.52 4.52
C ALA A 220 -7.41 28.06 4.91
N HIS A 221 -6.70 27.10 4.30
CA HIS A 221 -6.77 25.69 4.69
C HIS A 221 -6.24 25.46 6.12
N ARG A 222 -5.18 26.17 6.53
CA ARG A 222 -4.65 26.16 7.91
C ARG A 222 -5.62 26.80 8.90
N ALA A 223 -6.16 27.97 8.56
CA ALA A 223 -7.13 28.70 9.40
C ALA A 223 -8.45 27.92 9.58
N TRP A 224 -8.93 27.28 8.53
CA TRP A 224 -10.15 26.48 8.56
C TRP A 224 -9.96 25.17 9.35
N ALA A 225 -8.76 24.59 9.29
CA ALA A 225 -8.37 23.45 10.13
C ALA A 225 -8.37 23.87 11.61
N SER A 226 -7.68 24.97 11.97
CA SER A 226 -7.63 25.47 13.36
C SER A 226 -9.01 25.82 13.95
N VAL A 227 -9.92 26.37 13.14
CA VAL A 227 -11.29 26.71 13.59
C VAL A 227 -12.16 25.48 13.83
N ARG A 228 -11.89 24.34 13.17
CA ARG A 228 -12.62 23.08 13.37
C ARG A 228 -11.98 22.15 14.40
N GLY A 229 -10.96 22.61 15.14
CA GLY A 229 -10.15 21.76 16.02
C GLY A 229 -9.39 20.66 15.27
N ARG A 230 -9.37 20.68 13.92
CA ARG A 230 -8.58 19.76 13.11
C ARG A 230 -7.20 20.37 12.91
N ARG A 231 -6.15 19.75 13.46
CA ARG A 231 -4.79 20.27 13.30
C ARG A 231 -4.44 20.40 11.81
N ALA A 232 -3.77 21.50 11.46
CA ALA A 232 -3.39 21.81 10.08
C ALA A 232 -2.60 20.66 9.43
N PRO A 233 -2.83 20.33 8.15
CA PRO A 233 -2.04 19.32 7.45
C PRO A 233 -0.58 19.79 7.32
N GLY A 234 0.33 19.07 7.96
CA GLY A 234 1.78 19.21 7.77
C GLY A 234 2.57 19.85 8.91
N GLY A 235 2.00 19.95 10.11
CA GLY A 235 2.81 19.95 11.34
C GLY A 235 2.67 18.57 11.97
N VAL A 236 3.77 17.85 12.17
CA VAL A 236 3.75 16.64 13.00
C VAL A 236 3.71 17.17 14.45
N PRO A 237 2.53 17.18 15.11
CA PRO A 237 2.28 18.05 16.27
C PRO A 237 3.06 17.61 17.52
N PHE A 238 3.77 16.49 17.41
CA PHE A 238 4.55 15.87 18.46
C PHE A 238 6.06 16.01 18.24
N VAL A 239 6.55 16.51 17.11
CA VAL A 239 8.01 16.70 16.93
C VAL A 239 8.47 17.90 17.75
N ARG A 240 9.54 17.75 18.54
CA ARG A 240 10.06 18.84 19.37
C ARG A 240 10.53 20.03 18.54
N ALA A 241 10.29 21.24 19.05
CA ALA A 241 10.55 22.48 18.31
C ALA A 241 12.05 22.74 18.07
N ASP A 242 12.92 22.35 19.01
CA ASP A 242 14.38 22.40 18.86
C ASP A 242 14.85 21.44 17.75
N PHE A 243 14.40 20.19 17.77
CA PHE A 243 14.72 19.22 16.73
C PHE A 243 14.18 19.63 15.36
N ALA A 244 12.93 20.09 15.29
CA ALA A 244 12.32 20.57 14.05
C ALA A 244 13.10 21.74 13.43
N ARG A 245 13.65 22.65 14.26
CA ARG A 245 14.53 23.73 13.81
C ARG A 245 15.89 23.18 13.34
N ARG A 246 16.50 22.26 14.10
CA ARG A 246 17.78 21.60 13.75
C ARG A 246 17.75 20.98 12.36
N ILE A 247 16.66 20.29 12.00
CA ILE A 247 16.51 19.63 10.69
C ILE A 247 15.85 20.50 9.62
N GLN A 248 15.49 21.75 9.93
CA GLN A 248 14.76 22.64 9.04
C GLN A 248 13.44 22.03 8.52
N LEU A 249 12.68 21.36 9.39
CA LEU A 249 11.49 20.57 9.03
C LEU A 249 10.45 21.39 8.24
N ALA A 250 10.21 22.64 8.64
CA ALA A 250 9.27 23.52 7.96
C ALA A 250 9.69 23.81 6.50
N GLY A 251 10.98 24.01 6.26
CA GLY A 251 11.54 24.21 4.92
C GLY A 251 11.41 22.95 4.06
N ARG A 252 11.74 21.77 4.62
CA ARG A 252 11.55 20.48 3.94
C ARG A 252 10.09 20.23 3.57
N ALA A 253 9.17 20.45 4.51
CA ALA A 253 7.73 20.29 4.28
C ALA A 253 7.16 21.31 3.29
N ALA A 254 7.74 22.51 3.19
CA ALA A 254 7.37 23.50 2.18
C ALA A 254 7.88 23.07 0.79
N ALA A 255 9.13 22.61 0.69
CA ALA A 255 9.71 22.12 -0.56
C ALA A 255 8.96 20.89 -1.10
N ASP A 256 8.60 19.95 -0.23
CA ASP A 256 7.82 18.77 -0.60
C ASP A 256 6.40 19.16 -1.09
N ARG A 257 5.70 20.04 -0.35
CA ARG A 257 4.40 20.58 -0.79
C ARG A 257 4.49 21.32 -2.13
N ALA A 258 5.56 22.08 -2.38
CA ALA A 258 5.73 22.78 -3.66
C ALA A 258 5.91 21.80 -4.83
N ARG A 259 6.46 20.60 -4.58
CA ARG A 259 6.61 19.54 -5.60
C ARG A 259 5.30 18.78 -5.87
N TRP A 260 4.49 18.55 -4.83
CA TRP A 260 3.36 17.61 -4.92
C TRP A 260 1.96 18.23 -4.78
N CYS A 261 1.86 19.46 -4.28
CA CYS A 261 0.60 20.20 -4.12
C CYS A 261 0.51 21.34 -5.13
N VAL A 262 0.64 21.01 -6.42
CA VAL A 262 0.38 21.96 -7.50
C VAL A 262 -1.14 22.00 -7.72
N PRO A 263 -1.81 23.15 -7.49
CA PRO A 263 -3.24 23.22 -7.71
C PRO A 263 -3.53 23.14 -9.23
N TRP A 264 -4.68 22.58 -9.60
CA TRP A 264 -5.20 22.60 -10.98
C TRP A 264 -4.41 21.79 -12.01
N LEU A 265 -3.68 20.76 -11.61
CA LEU A 265 -3.11 19.80 -12.56
C LEU A 265 -4.20 19.20 -13.45
N THR A 266 -3.88 18.97 -14.73
CA THR A 266 -4.72 18.12 -15.58
C THR A 266 -4.74 16.70 -15.03
N GLU A 267 -5.69 15.87 -15.44
CA GLU A 267 -5.74 14.47 -15.03
C GLU A 267 -4.45 13.73 -15.37
N ARG A 268 -3.84 14.03 -16.52
CA ARG A 268 -2.57 13.42 -16.91
C ARG A 268 -1.42 13.86 -16.01
N GLN A 269 -1.34 15.16 -15.70
CA GLN A 269 -0.29 15.69 -14.83
C GLN A 269 -0.42 15.16 -13.41
N GLU A 270 -1.63 15.12 -12.84
CA GLU A 270 -1.87 14.53 -11.52
C GLU A 270 -1.48 13.03 -11.51
N HIS A 271 -1.90 12.28 -12.54
CA HIS A 271 -1.55 10.88 -12.68
C HIS A 271 -0.03 10.64 -12.78
N HIS A 272 0.67 11.44 -13.60
CA HIS A 272 2.12 11.40 -13.70
C HIS A 272 2.79 11.72 -12.35
N CYS A 273 2.34 12.77 -11.65
CA CYS A 273 2.85 13.11 -10.32
C CYS A 273 2.70 11.94 -9.34
N ARG A 274 1.51 11.31 -9.29
CA ARG A 274 1.26 10.15 -8.41
C ARG A 274 2.18 8.97 -8.71
N LEU A 275 2.37 8.64 -9.98
CA LEU A 275 3.24 7.53 -10.42
C LEU A 275 4.74 7.79 -10.21
N THR A 276 5.14 9.05 -10.13
CA THR A 276 6.55 9.46 -9.98
C THR A 276 6.90 9.93 -8.57
N THR A 277 5.97 9.81 -7.62
CA THR A 277 6.25 10.09 -6.21
C THR A 277 7.26 9.11 -5.63
N GLY A 278 8.04 9.55 -4.64
CA GLY A 278 8.90 8.67 -3.85
C GLY A 278 8.12 7.70 -2.94
N LEU A 279 6.80 7.85 -2.82
CA LEU A 279 5.96 6.95 -2.03
C LEU A 279 5.84 5.57 -2.68
N ILE A 280 5.76 5.52 -4.02
CA ILE A 280 5.68 4.25 -4.76
C ILE A 280 6.90 3.34 -4.50
N PRO A 281 8.15 3.78 -4.74
CA PRO A 281 9.31 2.95 -4.45
C PRO A 281 9.39 2.58 -2.97
N PHE A 282 9.11 3.52 -2.05
CA PHE A 282 9.10 3.24 -0.61
C PHE A 282 8.11 2.11 -0.23
N VAL A 283 6.88 2.18 -0.73
CA VAL A 283 5.86 1.15 -0.44
C VAL A 283 6.23 -0.20 -1.05
N LEU A 284 6.80 -0.21 -2.25
CA LEU A 284 7.28 -1.43 -2.90
C LEU A 284 8.46 -2.05 -2.15
N GLU A 285 9.41 -1.25 -1.66
CA GLU A 285 10.53 -1.73 -0.84
C GLU A 285 10.03 -2.37 0.46
N VAL A 286 9.09 -1.73 1.15
CA VAL A 286 8.51 -2.27 2.38
C VAL A 286 7.80 -3.60 2.14
N ALA A 287 6.98 -3.68 1.08
CA ALA A 287 6.26 -4.88 0.70
C ALA A 287 7.21 -6.01 0.28
N ASP A 288 8.25 -5.70 -0.50
CA ASP A 288 9.27 -6.65 -0.94
C ASP A 288 10.06 -7.24 0.23
N ARG A 289 10.52 -6.40 1.18
CA ARG A 289 11.20 -6.87 2.40
C ARG A 289 10.33 -7.81 3.23
N SER A 290 9.03 -7.51 3.36
CA SER A 290 8.08 -8.37 4.08
C SER A 290 7.88 -9.72 3.40
N ALA A 291 7.72 -9.74 2.07
CA ALA A 291 7.57 -10.97 1.30
C ALA A 291 8.87 -11.81 1.34
N ALA A 292 10.01 -11.17 1.11
CA ALA A 292 11.33 -11.79 1.09
C ALA A 292 11.69 -12.42 2.44
N ALA A 293 11.31 -11.79 3.56
CA ALA A 293 11.48 -12.35 4.90
C ALA A 293 10.72 -13.67 5.12
N CYS A 294 9.69 -13.94 4.31
CA CYS A 294 8.95 -15.20 4.30
C CYS A 294 9.45 -16.18 3.22
N GLY A 295 10.51 -15.84 2.47
CA GLY A 295 10.98 -16.63 1.33
C GLY A 295 10.07 -16.57 0.10
N VAL A 296 9.22 -15.54 0.01
CA VAL A 296 8.24 -15.34 -1.06
C VAL A 296 8.64 -14.14 -1.93
N GLU A 297 8.58 -14.29 -3.25
CA GLU A 297 8.71 -13.19 -4.20
C GLU A 297 7.33 -12.59 -4.50
N ALA A 298 7.13 -11.31 -4.17
CA ALA A 298 5.93 -10.58 -4.57
C ALA A 298 6.10 -9.99 -5.98
N ARG A 299 5.11 -10.18 -6.86
CA ARG A 299 5.11 -9.61 -8.21
C ARG A 299 3.86 -8.76 -8.44
N TYR A 300 4.06 -7.59 -9.05
CA TYR A 300 3.01 -6.58 -9.18
C TYR A 300 2.65 -6.32 -10.66
N PRO A 301 1.63 -6.97 -11.24
CA PRO A 301 1.21 -6.79 -12.63
C PRO A 301 0.84 -5.36 -13.00
N PHE A 302 0.25 -4.59 -12.07
CA PHE A 302 -0.13 -3.21 -12.36
C PHE A 302 1.09 -2.30 -12.58
N PHE A 303 2.21 -2.57 -11.92
CA PHE A 303 3.46 -1.82 -12.13
C PHE A 303 4.25 -2.27 -13.37
N ASP A 304 3.62 -2.95 -14.33
CA ASP A 304 4.26 -3.17 -15.63
C ASP A 304 4.43 -1.83 -16.36
N LYS A 305 5.68 -1.55 -16.77
CA LYS A 305 6.04 -0.31 -17.48
C LYS A 305 5.08 -0.02 -18.64
N ARG A 306 4.73 -1.03 -19.44
CA ARG A 306 3.86 -0.84 -20.62
C ARG A 306 2.46 -0.43 -20.21
N LEU A 307 1.96 -0.99 -19.11
CA LEU A 307 0.65 -0.66 -18.58
C LEU A 307 0.62 0.75 -17.99
N ALA A 308 1.63 1.13 -17.22
CA ALA A 308 1.75 2.48 -16.67
C ALA A 308 1.83 3.54 -17.79
N GLU A 309 2.64 3.31 -18.82
CA GLU A 309 2.73 4.18 -20.00
C GLU A 309 1.39 4.29 -20.74
N LEU A 310 0.68 3.16 -20.93
CA LEU A 310 -0.62 3.14 -21.60
C LEU A 310 -1.68 3.90 -20.81
N CYS A 311 -1.81 3.62 -19.50
CA CYS A 311 -2.78 4.27 -18.62
C CYS A 311 -2.53 5.77 -18.48
N LEU A 312 -1.26 6.20 -18.49
CA LEU A 312 -0.92 7.62 -18.50
C LEU A 312 -1.35 8.31 -19.81
N ALA A 313 -1.18 7.61 -20.94
CA ALA A 313 -1.51 8.14 -22.26
C ALA A 313 -3.02 8.18 -22.56
N PHE A 314 -3.85 7.43 -21.82
CA PHE A 314 -5.30 7.47 -21.99
C PHE A 314 -5.91 8.85 -21.69
N PRO A 315 -6.96 9.26 -22.44
CA PRO A 315 -7.66 10.50 -22.16
C PRO A 315 -8.45 10.38 -20.84
N PRO A 316 -8.71 11.51 -20.15
CA PRO A 316 -9.32 11.51 -18.81
C PRO A 316 -10.68 10.80 -18.75
N GLY A 317 -11.46 10.83 -19.83
CA GLY A 317 -12.74 10.15 -19.91
C GLY A 317 -12.66 8.63 -19.85
N GLN A 318 -11.49 8.01 -20.07
CA GLN A 318 -11.27 6.57 -19.85
C GLN A 318 -10.95 6.24 -18.38
N LYS A 319 -10.64 7.26 -17.57
CA LYS A 319 -10.35 7.11 -16.15
C LYS A 319 -11.57 7.43 -15.30
N LEU A 320 -12.30 8.50 -15.61
CA LEU A 320 -13.55 8.87 -14.96
C LEU A 320 -14.68 9.09 -15.98
N ARG A 321 -15.76 8.32 -15.86
CA ARG A 321 -16.97 8.49 -16.67
C ARG A 321 -18.22 8.13 -15.91
N ASP A 322 -19.23 9.01 -15.92
CA ASP A 322 -20.53 8.78 -15.26
C ASP A 322 -20.42 8.27 -13.81
N GLY A 323 -19.47 8.85 -13.07
CA GLY A 323 -19.19 8.50 -11.68
C GLY A 323 -18.36 7.23 -11.47
N TRP A 324 -18.03 6.50 -12.54
CA TRP A 324 -17.15 5.34 -12.49
C TRP A 324 -15.69 5.75 -12.66
N THR A 325 -14.91 5.53 -11.60
CA THR A 325 -13.45 5.60 -11.61
C THR A 325 -12.87 4.37 -12.27
N ARG A 326 -11.64 4.48 -12.80
CA ARG A 326 -10.93 3.38 -13.49
C ARG A 326 -11.80 2.74 -14.58
N PHE A 327 -12.54 3.58 -15.31
CA PHE A 327 -13.58 3.14 -16.24
C PHE A 327 -13.05 2.16 -17.31
N VAL A 328 -11.85 2.40 -17.84
CA VAL A 328 -11.20 1.50 -18.81
C VAL A 328 -10.92 0.12 -18.25
N LEU A 329 -10.45 0.02 -17.01
CA LEU A 329 -10.22 -1.27 -16.34
C LEU A 329 -11.53 -2.04 -16.18
N ARG A 330 -12.60 -1.37 -15.73
CA ARG A 330 -13.92 -1.99 -15.56
C ARG A 330 -14.45 -2.54 -16.89
N ARG A 331 -14.38 -1.75 -17.96
CA ARG A 331 -14.77 -2.21 -19.30
C ARG A 331 -13.89 -3.33 -19.82
N ALA A 332 -12.58 -3.21 -19.64
CA ALA A 332 -11.64 -4.24 -20.05
C ALA A 332 -11.91 -5.56 -19.31
N MET A 333 -12.39 -5.53 -18.08
CA MET A 333 -12.59 -6.73 -17.27
C MET A 333 -14.04 -7.24 -17.22
N GLN A 334 -14.99 -6.57 -17.87
CA GLN A 334 -16.43 -6.86 -17.78
C GLN A 334 -16.80 -8.31 -18.14
N ASP A 335 -16.09 -8.94 -19.08
CA ASP A 335 -16.33 -10.32 -19.51
C ASP A 335 -15.42 -11.35 -18.79
N ILE A 336 -14.62 -10.88 -17.83
CA ILE A 336 -13.59 -11.68 -17.13
C ILE A 336 -13.90 -11.76 -15.64
N LEU A 337 -14.39 -10.67 -15.06
CA LEU A 337 -14.74 -10.54 -13.66
C LEU A 337 -16.23 -10.76 -13.42
N PRO A 338 -16.63 -11.23 -12.23
CA PRO A 338 -18.01 -11.15 -11.79
C PRO A 338 -18.55 -9.72 -11.86
N SER A 339 -19.82 -9.54 -12.23
CA SER A 339 -20.46 -8.23 -12.33
C SER A 339 -20.39 -7.44 -11.01
N ASP A 340 -20.59 -8.13 -9.90
CA ASP A 340 -20.56 -7.58 -8.53
C ASP A 340 -19.20 -6.99 -8.17
N VAL A 341 -18.11 -7.49 -8.76
CA VAL A 341 -16.76 -6.96 -8.57
C VAL A 341 -16.47 -5.86 -9.59
N THR A 342 -16.77 -6.12 -10.87
CA THR A 342 -16.52 -5.20 -11.99
C THR A 342 -17.13 -3.84 -11.75
N TRP A 343 -18.37 -3.80 -11.25
CA TRP A 343 -19.17 -2.60 -11.07
C TRP A 343 -19.41 -2.29 -9.59
N ARG A 344 -18.49 -2.70 -8.70
CA ARG A 344 -18.45 -2.21 -7.33
C ARG A 344 -17.91 -0.79 -7.29
N ALA A 345 -18.65 0.14 -6.68
CA ALA A 345 -18.24 1.54 -6.63
C ALA A 345 -17.15 1.84 -5.58
N GLY A 346 -17.19 1.16 -4.43
CA GLY A 346 -16.26 1.36 -3.32
C GLY A 346 -15.23 0.24 -3.15
N LYS A 347 -14.32 0.44 -2.21
CA LYS A 347 -13.41 -0.56 -1.63
C LYS A 347 -13.64 -0.57 -0.12
N ALA A 348 -13.43 -1.69 0.55
CA ALA A 348 -13.51 -1.71 2.01
C ALA A 348 -12.45 -0.79 2.62
N ASP A 349 -12.76 -0.28 3.80
CA ASP A 349 -11.84 0.54 4.57
C ASP A 349 -11.15 -0.36 5.59
N LEU A 350 -9.83 -0.52 5.46
CA LEU A 350 -9.03 -1.26 6.44
C LEU A 350 -8.67 -0.39 7.67
N GLY A 351 -8.95 0.91 7.62
CA GLY A 351 -8.70 1.87 8.71
C GLY A 351 -9.39 1.48 10.03
N PRO A 352 -10.68 1.08 10.04
CA PRO A 352 -11.35 0.55 11.21
C PRO A 352 -10.65 -0.66 11.82
N ASN A 353 -10.19 -1.63 11.00
CA ASN A 353 -9.46 -2.79 11.51
C ASN A 353 -8.14 -2.37 12.16
N PHE A 354 -7.34 -1.55 11.47
CA PHE A 354 -6.10 -1.04 12.04
C PHE A 354 -6.34 -0.29 13.36
N THR A 355 -7.33 0.60 13.40
CA THR A 355 -7.68 1.39 14.59
C THR A 355 -8.07 0.48 15.75
N ARG A 356 -8.97 -0.50 15.51
CA ARG A 356 -9.40 -1.47 16.51
C ARG A 356 -8.23 -2.29 17.04
N ARG A 357 -7.38 -2.82 16.16
CA ARG A 357 -6.24 -3.66 16.55
C ARG A 357 -5.15 -2.88 17.28
N LEU A 358 -4.90 -1.63 16.89
CA LEU A 358 -3.97 -0.76 17.59
C LEU A 358 -4.46 -0.39 19.01
N GLY A 359 -5.77 -0.34 19.21
CA GLY A 359 -6.39 -0.13 20.52
C GLY A 359 -6.42 -1.35 21.43
N GLY A 360 -5.91 -2.51 20.98
CA GLY A 360 -5.80 -3.72 21.80
C GLY A 360 -4.72 -3.63 22.88
N PRO A 361 -4.62 -4.65 23.76
CA PRO A 361 -3.64 -4.65 24.84
C PRO A 361 -2.22 -4.58 24.28
N LEU A 362 -1.36 -3.76 24.89
CA LEU A 362 0.05 -3.76 24.54
C LEU A 362 0.69 -5.05 25.07
N PRO A 363 1.52 -5.72 24.26
CA PRO A 363 2.39 -6.77 24.78
C PRO A 363 3.24 -6.24 25.94
N PRO A 364 3.40 -6.97 27.06
CA PRO A 364 4.11 -6.49 28.26
C PRO A 364 5.52 -5.97 27.96
N GLU A 365 6.23 -6.63 27.04
CA GLU A 365 7.56 -6.23 26.59
C GLU A 365 7.55 -4.89 25.85
N LEU A 366 6.52 -4.62 25.05
CA LEU A 366 6.35 -3.36 24.34
C LEU A 366 5.88 -2.26 25.29
N ALA A 367 5.00 -2.59 26.24
CA ALA A 367 4.56 -1.66 27.27
C ALA A 367 5.74 -1.19 28.14
N ALA A 368 6.56 -2.11 28.65
CA ALA A 368 7.74 -1.78 29.45
C ALA A 368 8.79 -0.98 28.65
N ALA A 369 9.02 -1.35 27.40
CA ALA A 369 9.90 -0.64 26.49
C ALA A 369 9.45 0.82 26.28
N VAL A 370 8.24 1.00 25.75
CA VAL A 370 7.72 2.30 25.33
C VAL A 370 7.41 3.21 26.53
N LEU A 371 6.98 2.66 27.67
CA LEU A 371 6.61 3.43 28.87
C LEU A 371 7.80 3.70 29.80
N ASP A 372 8.67 2.71 30.06
CA ASP A 372 9.80 2.87 31.01
C ASP A 372 11.10 3.33 30.34
N ARG A 373 11.30 3.06 29.03
CA ARG A 373 12.57 3.32 28.31
C ARG A 373 12.48 4.31 27.14
N GLY A 374 11.35 5.00 26.97
CA GLY A 374 11.15 6.03 25.95
C GLY A 374 12.06 7.28 26.01
N ALA A 375 13.16 7.25 26.77
CA ALA A 375 14.14 8.32 26.87
C ALA A 375 14.71 8.72 25.49
N MET A 376 14.96 7.76 24.59
CA MET A 376 15.55 8.05 23.28
C MET A 376 14.57 8.79 22.36
N ILE A 377 13.30 8.35 22.31
CA ILE A 377 12.30 9.03 21.48
C ILE A 377 11.96 10.43 22.00
N ARG A 378 12.11 10.68 23.31
CA ARG A 378 11.93 11.99 23.94
C ARG A 378 12.97 13.04 23.49
N GLU A 379 14.08 12.67 22.84
CA GLU A 379 14.99 13.62 22.17
C GLU A 379 14.34 14.27 20.93
N TYR A 380 13.44 13.53 20.28
CA TYR A 380 12.85 13.92 18.99
C TYR A 380 11.39 14.36 19.12
N VAL A 381 10.69 13.85 20.14
CA VAL A 381 9.25 13.97 20.32
C VAL A 381 8.92 14.63 21.66
N ASP A 382 7.90 15.49 21.67
CA ASP A 382 7.34 16.08 22.88
C ASP A 382 6.77 14.98 23.77
N GLY A 383 7.29 14.87 25.01
CA GLY A 383 6.94 13.78 25.92
C GLY A 383 5.47 13.74 26.31
N ALA A 384 4.82 14.88 26.48
CA ALA A 384 3.40 14.94 26.81
C ALA A 384 2.54 14.54 25.61
N ALA A 385 2.93 14.93 24.39
CA ALA A 385 2.28 14.49 23.17
C ALA A 385 2.47 12.98 22.91
N PHE A 386 3.63 12.44 23.27
CA PHE A 386 3.92 11.01 23.19
C PHE A 386 3.02 10.22 24.13
N GLU A 387 3.01 10.55 25.42
CA GLU A 387 2.19 9.88 26.44
C GLU A 387 0.69 9.94 26.11
N ALA A 388 0.20 11.05 25.59
CA ALA A 388 -1.21 11.22 25.21
C ALA A 388 -1.64 10.40 23.98
N LEU A 389 -0.68 9.88 23.20
CA LEU A 389 -0.94 9.11 21.97
C LEU A 389 -0.62 7.62 22.11
N LEU A 390 -0.02 7.19 23.22
CA LEU A 390 0.24 5.77 23.44
C LEU A 390 -1.07 4.99 23.63
N PRO A 391 -1.18 3.78 23.07
CA PRO A 391 -2.27 2.88 23.43
C PRO A 391 -2.19 2.55 24.92
N THR A 392 -3.32 2.22 25.54
CA THR A 392 -3.33 1.87 26.97
C THR A 392 -2.85 0.44 27.16
N PRO A 393 -2.06 0.12 28.21
CA PRO A 393 -1.58 -1.25 28.44
C PRO A 393 -2.68 -2.32 28.46
N ARG A 394 -3.87 -1.93 28.94
CA ARG A 394 -5.06 -2.79 29.04
C ARG A 394 -5.88 -2.89 27.74
N GLY A 395 -5.62 -2.05 26.74
CA GLY A 395 -6.33 -2.08 25.46
C GLY A 395 -7.81 -1.68 25.57
N GLU A 396 -8.10 -0.64 26.35
CA GLU A 396 -9.48 -0.25 26.66
C GLU A 396 -10.16 0.56 25.55
N ALA A 397 -9.37 1.28 24.74
CA ALA A 397 -9.87 2.09 23.62
C ALA A 397 -8.75 2.41 22.60
N PRO A 398 -9.09 2.62 21.32
CA PRO A 398 -8.15 3.11 20.33
C PRO A 398 -7.66 4.53 20.64
N PRO A 399 -6.40 4.87 20.30
CA PRO A 399 -5.86 6.20 20.52
C PRO A 399 -6.58 7.26 19.66
N PRO A 400 -6.60 8.54 20.09
CA PRO A 400 -7.32 9.61 19.39
C PRO A 400 -6.76 9.91 17.99
N ASP A 401 -5.48 9.61 17.75
CA ASP A 401 -4.85 9.63 16.42
C ASP A 401 -4.05 8.33 16.21
N PRO A 402 -4.68 7.28 15.66
CA PRO A 402 -4.05 5.97 15.46
C PRO A 402 -2.79 5.99 14.60
N MET A 403 -2.75 6.83 13.56
CA MET A 403 -1.58 6.89 12.69
C MET A 403 -0.39 7.56 13.38
N SER A 404 -0.63 8.62 14.16
CA SER A 404 0.42 9.24 14.96
C SER A 404 0.89 8.31 16.08
N ALA A 405 -0.03 7.64 16.77
CA ALA A 405 0.30 6.62 17.77
C ALA A 405 1.19 5.52 17.20
N TRP A 406 0.81 4.94 16.06
CA TRP A 406 1.61 3.91 15.38
C TRP A 406 3.01 4.39 15.02
N ARG A 407 3.15 5.58 14.43
CA ARG A 407 4.46 6.15 14.08
C ARG A 407 5.36 6.33 15.30
N LEU A 408 4.77 6.70 16.44
CA LEU A 408 5.51 6.93 17.68
C LEU A 408 5.92 5.61 18.34
N VAL A 409 5.01 4.64 18.39
CA VAL A 409 5.31 3.30 18.94
C VAL A 409 6.36 2.60 18.08
N SER A 410 6.24 2.60 16.76
CA SER A 410 7.21 1.95 15.86
C SER A 410 8.58 2.62 15.90
N LEU A 411 8.64 3.96 15.88
CA LEU A 411 9.90 4.70 16.02
C LEU A 411 10.53 4.49 17.39
N GLY A 412 9.74 4.55 18.47
CA GLY A 412 10.23 4.39 19.83
C GLY A 412 10.85 3.02 20.03
N ARG A 413 10.13 1.98 19.60
CA ARG A 413 10.61 0.60 19.68
C ARG A 413 11.87 0.38 18.83
N TRP A 414 11.91 0.92 17.61
CA TRP A 414 13.09 0.80 16.75
C TRP A 414 14.32 1.50 17.34
N LEU A 415 14.15 2.70 17.91
CA LEU A 415 15.24 3.44 18.56
C LEU A 415 15.82 2.66 19.73
N GLU A 416 14.96 2.01 20.53
CA GLU A 416 15.43 1.22 21.67
C GLU A 416 16.18 -0.04 21.25
N THR A 417 15.67 -0.77 20.26
CA THR A 417 16.33 -1.98 19.75
C THR A 417 17.69 -1.65 19.12
N ASN A 418 17.81 -0.54 18.40
CA ASN A 418 19.06 -0.16 17.74
C ASN A 418 20.05 0.59 18.65
N ALA A 419 19.57 1.35 19.64
CA ALA A 419 20.45 2.04 20.60
C ALA A 419 21.07 1.08 21.63
N GLN A 420 20.43 -0.05 21.91
CA GLN A 420 20.94 -1.06 22.85
C GLN A 420 22.09 -1.91 22.31
N GLY A 421 22.45 -1.76 21.02
CA GLY A 421 23.62 -2.41 20.43
C GLY A 421 23.66 -3.91 20.71
N SER A 422 23.02 -4.73 19.87
CA SER A 422 23.56 -6.08 19.70
C SER A 422 24.99 -5.88 19.19
N PRO A 423 26.05 -6.22 19.95
CA PRO A 423 27.36 -6.25 19.36
C PRO A 423 27.25 -7.29 18.26
N ILE A 424 27.50 -6.87 17.02
CA ILE A 424 27.98 -7.79 16.00
C ILE A 424 29.18 -8.47 16.69
N THR A 425 28.96 -9.69 17.18
CA THR A 425 29.94 -10.42 17.98
C THR A 425 31.23 -10.39 17.20
N GLY A 426 32.29 -9.92 17.87
CA GLY A 426 33.60 -9.74 17.28
C GLY A 426 34.02 -10.99 16.52
N GLY A 427 34.11 -10.87 15.20
CA GLY A 427 35.04 -11.68 14.44
C GLY A 427 36.42 -11.31 14.96
N SER A 428 37.01 -12.22 15.73
CA SER A 428 38.43 -12.16 16.02
C SER A 428 39.17 -11.95 14.71
N ARG A 429 40.10 -10.98 14.72
CA ARG A 429 41.20 -11.00 13.77
C ARG A 429 41.97 -12.29 14.06
N HIS A 430 41.69 -13.35 13.30
CA HIS A 430 42.66 -14.40 13.09
C HIS A 430 43.33 -14.10 11.75
N GLU A 431 44.54 -13.57 11.86
CA GLU A 431 45.57 -13.72 10.83
C GLU A 431 45.82 -15.22 10.62
N ASP A 432 45.92 -15.57 9.32
CA ASP A 432 46.49 -16.76 8.69
C ASP A 432 46.88 -17.97 9.54
N GLU A 433 46.26 -19.12 9.27
CA GLU A 433 47.03 -20.32 8.94
C GLU A 433 46.23 -21.36 8.13
N VAL A 434 46.87 -21.85 7.08
CA VAL A 434 46.40 -22.82 6.09
C VAL A 434 46.41 -24.23 6.70
N SER A 435 45.32 -25.00 6.58
CA SER A 435 45.35 -26.44 6.22
C SER A 435 43.99 -27.17 6.27
N GLY A 436 43.67 -27.90 5.18
CA GLY A 436 43.07 -29.25 5.21
C GLY A 436 41.53 -29.41 5.26
N PRO A 437 40.91 -30.24 4.39
CA PRO A 437 39.45 -30.39 4.30
C PRO A 437 38.93 -31.55 5.17
N ARG A 438 37.70 -31.43 5.70
CA ARG A 438 36.85 -32.59 6.10
C ARG A 438 35.37 -32.21 6.29
N ASP A 439 34.58 -32.74 5.38
CA ASP A 439 33.39 -33.58 5.56
C ASP A 439 32.09 -33.07 6.24
N SER A 440 31.05 -33.75 5.80
CA SER A 440 29.62 -33.47 5.73
C SER A 440 28.81 -33.80 6.99
N GLY A 441 27.71 -33.07 7.20
CA GLY A 441 26.70 -33.41 8.21
C GLY A 441 25.48 -32.49 8.16
N ARG A 442 24.41 -32.93 7.50
CA ARG A 442 23.08 -32.28 7.49
C ARG A 442 22.41 -32.42 8.85
N ALA A 443 21.90 -31.32 9.42
CA ALA A 443 20.90 -31.33 10.47
C ALA A 443 19.69 -30.47 10.07
N ARG A 444 18.49 -31.05 10.17
CA ARG A 444 17.18 -30.38 9.95
C ARG A 444 16.84 -29.47 11.14
N PRO A 445 16.13 -28.35 10.95
CA PRO A 445 15.52 -27.61 12.05
C PRO A 445 14.17 -28.23 12.47
N PRO A 446 13.73 -28.02 13.73
CA PRO A 446 12.49 -28.59 14.27
C PRO A 446 11.24 -27.81 13.83
N ALA A 447 10.10 -28.51 13.83
CA ALA A 447 8.78 -27.98 13.51
C ALA A 447 8.27 -27.02 14.60
N HIS A 448 7.76 -25.86 14.18
CA HIS A 448 7.05 -24.93 15.07
C HIS A 448 5.54 -25.22 15.07
N ALA A 449 4.99 -25.37 16.28
CA ALA A 449 3.58 -25.56 16.55
C ALA A 449 2.82 -24.21 16.48
N SER A 450 1.65 -24.22 15.84
CA SER A 450 0.68 -23.12 15.86
C SER A 450 0.12 -22.91 17.27
N PRO A 451 -0.10 -21.66 17.73
CA PRO A 451 -0.81 -21.42 18.98
C PRO A 451 -2.31 -21.67 18.74
N VAL A 452 -2.85 -22.63 19.48
CA VAL A 452 -4.30 -22.86 19.64
C VAL A 452 -4.77 -21.95 20.77
N CYS A 453 -5.76 -21.10 20.51
CA CYS A 453 -6.48 -20.38 21.56
C CYS A 453 -7.59 -21.28 22.11
N GLU A 454 -7.58 -21.49 23.43
CA GLU A 454 -8.75 -21.92 24.20
C GLU A 454 -9.66 -20.71 24.52
N PRO A 455 -10.96 -20.94 24.72
CA PRO A 455 -12.03 -19.94 24.55
C PRO A 455 -12.09 -18.79 25.56
#